data_AF-A0A940EKY1-F1
#
_entry.id   AF-A0A940EKY1-F1
#
_cell.length_a   1.000
_cell.length_b   1.000
_cell.length_c   1.000
_cell.angle_alpha   90.00
_cell.angle_beta   90.00
_cell.angle_gamma   90.00
#
_symmetry.space_group_name_H-M   'P 1'
#
loop_
_entity.id
_entity.type
_entity.pdbx_description
1 polymer ?
#
loop_
_entity_poly.entity_id
_entity_poly.type
_entity_poly.pdbx_seq_one_letter_code
_entity_poly.pdbx_strand_id
1 'polypeptide(L)'
;MKILLKQLTIALLIILTGCATPQVYNPDELDKKSLSRVFSDSGELFIYTADYSAWILYIYDLDNNELTKRRIGSTYINDISLPPGTYYFHVFCKNQWYQASPSAYFRLEAAKNYEITCEEGERDGNTFFNKGSHSIVHLKIKEL
;
A
#
# COMPACT_ATOMS: atom_id res chain seq x y z
N MET A 1 -42.01 23.66 3.80
CA MET A 1 -40.55 23.68 4.02
C MET A 1 -40.01 22.52 4.89
N LYS A 2 -40.70 21.37 4.99
CA LYS A 2 -40.20 20.17 5.73
C LYS A 2 -39.80 19.01 4.81
N ILE A 3 -40.26 19.03 3.56
CA ILE A 3 -40.04 17.96 2.57
C ILE A 3 -38.67 18.09 1.89
N LEU A 4 -38.22 19.32 1.61
CA LEU A 4 -36.90 19.62 1.04
C LEU A 4 -35.74 19.27 1.99
N LEU A 5 -35.92 19.44 3.32
CA LEU A 5 -34.89 19.14 4.31
C LEU A 5 -34.63 17.63 4.47
N LYS A 6 -35.68 16.80 4.29
CA LYS A 6 -35.61 15.33 4.31
C LYS A 6 -34.94 14.74 3.07
N GLN A 7 -35.10 15.37 1.91
CA GLN A 7 -34.45 14.91 0.68
C GLN A 7 -32.96 15.28 0.63
N LEU A 8 -32.57 16.42 1.24
CA LEU A 8 -31.15 16.80 1.36
C LEU A 8 -30.35 15.85 2.27
N THR A 9 -31.00 15.28 3.30
CA THR A 9 -30.33 14.36 4.25
C THR A 9 -30.08 12.98 3.66
N ILE A 10 -30.95 12.50 2.75
CA ILE A 10 -30.77 11.22 2.07
C ILE A 10 -29.70 11.32 0.96
N ALA A 11 -29.58 12.48 0.30
CA ALA A 11 -28.54 12.72 -0.70
C ALA A 11 -27.11 12.79 -0.10
N LEU A 12 -26.98 13.21 1.16
CA LEU A 12 -25.68 13.31 1.84
C LEU A 12 -25.12 11.95 2.31
N LEU A 13 -25.98 10.95 2.51
CA LEU A 13 -25.57 9.61 2.97
C LEU A 13 -25.01 8.70 1.88
N ILE A 14 -25.21 9.02 0.60
CA ILE A 14 -24.75 8.19 -0.54
C ILE A 14 -23.32 8.56 -0.97
N ILE A 15 -22.74 9.65 -0.44
CA ILE A 15 -21.46 10.21 -0.92
C ILE A 15 -20.24 9.68 -0.14
N LEU A 16 -20.42 8.88 0.92
CA LEU A 16 -19.31 8.56 1.86
C LEU A 16 -18.96 7.08 2.03
N THR A 17 -19.36 6.18 1.13
CA THR A 17 -18.84 4.80 1.13
C THR A 17 -17.72 4.65 0.11
N GLY A 18 -16.60 5.32 0.36
CA GLY A 18 -15.31 4.97 -0.24
C GLY A 18 -14.81 3.65 0.33
N CYS A 19 -15.52 2.54 0.09
CA CYS A 19 -15.02 1.22 0.40
C CYS A 19 -13.85 0.96 -0.55
N ALA A 20 -12.62 1.00 -0.02
CA ALA A 20 -11.45 0.53 -0.75
C ALA A 20 -11.60 -0.98 -0.94
N THR A 21 -12.21 -1.38 -2.04
CA THR A 21 -12.33 -2.80 -2.40
C THR A 21 -10.95 -3.36 -2.70
N PRO A 22 -10.59 -4.55 -2.19
CA PRO A 22 -9.33 -5.20 -2.51
C PRO A 22 -9.12 -5.25 -4.02
N GLN A 23 -7.94 -4.81 -4.48
CA GLN A 23 -7.61 -4.88 -5.89
C GLN A 23 -7.25 -6.33 -6.25
N VAL A 24 -7.51 -6.77 -7.48
CA VAL A 24 -7.15 -8.14 -7.91
C VAL A 24 -6.43 -8.05 -9.24
N TYR A 25 -5.21 -8.55 -9.27
CA TYR A 25 -4.47 -8.83 -10.50
C TYR A 25 -4.46 -10.35 -10.67
N ASN A 26 -5.02 -10.87 -11.78
CA ASN A 26 -5.11 -12.31 -12.05
C ASN A 26 -5.18 -12.55 -13.57
N PRO A 27 -4.06 -12.34 -14.30
CA PRO A 27 -4.05 -12.42 -15.76
C PRO A 27 -4.33 -13.84 -16.29
N ASP A 28 -3.99 -14.87 -15.52
CA ASP A 28 -4.13 -16.28 -15.89
C ASP A 28 -5.43 -16.92 -15.38
N GLU A 29 -6.35 -16.11 -14.84
CA GLU A 29 -7.66 -16.55 -14.33
C GLU A 29 -7.58 -17.70 -13.31
N LEU A 30 -6.55 -17.70 -12.46
CA LEU A 30 -6.38 -18.69 -11.40
C LEU A 30 -7.57 -18.68 -10.44
N ASP A 31 -7.82 -19.82 -9.78
CA ASP A 31 -8.82 -19.91 -8.72
C ASP A 31 -8.52 -18.88 -7.62
N LYS A 32 -9.52 -18.13 -7.17
CA LYS A 32 -9.35 -17.06 -6.17
C LYS A 32 -8.71 -17.56 -4.86
N LYS A 33 -8.89 -18.83 -4.50
CA LYS A 33 -8.28 -19.44 -3.32
C LYS A 33 -6.79 -19.68 -3.48
N SER A 34 -6.26 -19.69 -4.70
CA SER A 34 -4.83 -19.82 -4.99
C SER A 34 -4.09 -18.49 -4.97
N LEU A 35 -4.82 -17.37 -5.03
CA LEU A 35 -4.22 -16.04 -4.97
C LEU A 35 -3.69 -15.75 -3.57
N SER A 36 -2.55 -15.08 -3.52
CA SER A 36 -2.00 -14.49 -2.32
C SER A 36 -2.67 -13.14 -2.10
N ARG A 37 -2.87 -12.73 -0.86
CA ARG A 37 -3.33 -11.38 -0.51
C ARG A 37 -2.19 -10.63 0.14
N VAL A 38 -1.96 -9.41 -0.29
CA VAL A 38 -0.99 -8.49 0.28
C VAL A 38 -1.74 -7.25 0.74
N PHE A 39 -1.59 -6.88 2.00
CA PHE A 39 -2.13 -5.64 2.52
C PHE A 39 -1.05 -4.83 3.23
N SER A 40 -1.32 -3.55 3.46
CA SER A 40 -0.47 -2.68 4.25
C SER A 40 -1.31 -1.96 5.29
N ASP A 41 -0.77 -1.79 6.50
CA ASP A 41 -1.41 -0.94 7.48
C ASP A 41 -1.29 0.52 7.03
N SER A 42 -2.40 1.02 6.49
CA SER A 42 -2.52 2.39 6.04
C SER A 42 -2.65 3.40 7.18
N GLY A 43 -2.63 2.96 8.45
CA GLY A 43 -2.60 3.76 9.66
C GLY A 43 -3.56 4.95 9.66
N GLU A 44 -4.66 4.85 10.40
CA GLU A 44 -5.71 5.90 10.35
C GLU A 44 -5.20 7.31 10.71
N LEU A 45 -4.07 7.44 11.42
CA LEU A 45 -3.54 8.73 11.89
C LEU A 45 -1.99 8.77 12.04
N PHE A 46 -1.24 8.81 10.93
CA PHE A 46 0.23 9.03 10.94
C PHE A 46 0.68 10.32 11.65
N ILE A 47 -0.25 11.23 11.97
CA ILE A 47 0.00 12.51 12.64
C ILE A 47 0.37 12.30 14.12
N TYR A 48 0.06 11.14 14.70
CA TYR A 48 0.25 10.86 16.13
C TYR A 48 1.10 9.62 16.45
N THR A 49 1.57 8.89 15.44
CA THR A 49 2.35 7.66 15.63
C THR A 49 3.83 7.88 15.28
N ALA A 50 4.71 7.28 16.08
CA ALA A 50 6.12 7.13 15.72
C ALA A 50 6.30 6.05 14.64
N ASP A 51 5.41 5.06 14.63
CA ASP A 51 5.41 3.97 13.66
C ASP A 51 5.03 4.47 12.26
N TYR A 52 5.65 3.87 11.25
CA TYR A 52 5.33 4.15 9.86
C TYR A 52 3.99 3.54 9.47
N SER A 53 3.17 4.34 8.83
CA SER A 53 2.09 3.86 7.98
C SER A 53 2.64 3.56 6.59
N ALA A 54 2.16 2.47 5.98
CA ALA A 54 2.62 1.96 4.70
C ALA A 54 1.48 1.96 3.67
N TRP A 55 1.80 2.43 2.47
CA TRP A 55 0.86 2.51 1.36
C TRP A 55 1.52 1.98 0.09
N ILE A 56 0.97 0.94 -0.52
CA ILE A 56 1.50 0.45 -1.78
C ILE A 56 1.21 1.47 -2.88
N LEU A 57 2.29 1.96 -3.52
CA LEU A 57 2.23 2.89 -4.64
C LEU A 57 2.13 2.13 -5.95
N TYR A 58 3.09 1.25 -6.24
CA TYR A 58 3.15 0.51 -7.49
C TYR A 58 3.65 -0.91 -7.24
N ILE A 59 3.27 -1.82 -8.11
CA ILE A 59 3.68 -3.21 -8.09
C ILE A 59 4.11 -3.56 -9.50
N TYR A 60 5.27 -4.19 -9.63
CA TYR A 60 5.79 -4.65 -10.90
C TYR A 60 6.05 -6.15 -10.87
N ASP A 61 5.93 -6.81 -12.01
CA ASP A 61 6.43 -8.17 -12.19
C ASP A 61 7.96 -8.19 -12.40
N LEU A 62 8.53 -9.39 -12.60
CA LEU A 62 9.97 -9.56 -12.86
C LEU A 62 10.42 -8.94 -14.19
N ASP A 63 9.51 -8.73 -15.13
CA ASP A 63 9.76 -8.12 -16.44
C ASP A 63 9.63 -6.59 -16.38
N ASN A 64 9.44 -6.01 -15.19
CA ASN A 64 9.21 -4.59 -14.93
C ASN A 64 7.90 -4.03 -15.53
N ASN A 65 6.90 -4.88 -15.79
CA ASN A 65 5.58 -4.39 -16.16
C ASN A 65 4.84 -3.90 -14.91
N GLU A 66 4.28 -2.70 -14.98
CA GLU A 66 3.49 -2.09 -13.89
C GLU A 66 2.09 -2.73 -13.84
N LEU A 67 1.72 -3.31 -12.70
CA LEU A 67 0.53 -4.17 -12.55
C LEU A 67 -0.69 -3.42 -12.00
N THR A 68 -0.49 -2.28 -11.33
CA THR A 68 -1.54 -1.56 -10.60
C THR A 68 -2.37 -0.64 -11.50
N LYS A 69 -1.92 -0.35 -12.73
CA LYS A 69 -2.57 0.48 -13.73
C LYS A 69 -3.03 1.83 -13.18
N ARG A 70 -2.29 2.36 -12.21
CA ARG A 70 -2.66 3.59 -11.50
C ARG A 70 -2.52 4.80 -12.41
N ARG A 71 -3.41 5.77 -12.21
CA ARG A 71 -3.29 7.11 -12.80
C ARG A 71 -2.76 8.08 -11.75
N ILE A 72 -2.19 9.19 -12.21
CA ILE A 72 -1.83 10.30 -11.32
C ILE A 72 -3.08 10.71 -10.54
N GLY A 73 -2.99 10.72 -9.20
CA GLY A 73 -4.10 11.04 -8.30
C GLY A 73 -4.96 9.86 -7.85
N SER A 74 -4.66 8.62 -8.25
CA SER A 74 -5.33 7.43 -7.70
C SER A 74 -5.05 7.28 -6.19
N THR A 75 -6.04 6.78 -5.44
CA THR A 75 -5.87 6.42 -4.02
C THR A 75 -4.82 5.33 -3.87
N TYR A 76 -4.07 5.35 -2.76
CA TYR A 76 -3.09 4.31 -2.47
C TYR A 76 -3.70 2.91 -2.37
N ILE A 77 -2.88 1.88 -2.61
CA ILE A 77 -3.29 0.49 -2.47
C ILE A 77 -2.94 0.04 -1.06
N ASN A 78 -3.94 -0.43 -0.34
CA ASN A 78 -3.77 -1.00 1.00
C ASN A 78 -4.06 -2.49 1.02
N ASP A 79 -4.60 -3.03 -0.08
CA ASP A 79 -5.03 -4.42 -0.19
C ASP A 79 -5.10 -4.84 -1.66
N ILE A 80 -4.39 -5.92 -2.00
CA ILE A 80 -4.36 -6.49 -3.34
C ILE A 80 -4.22 -8.02 -3.29
N SER A 81 -4.90 -8.71 -4.20
CA SER A 81 -4.68 -10.14 -4.47
C SER A 81 -3.85 -10.33 -5.74
N LEU A 82 -2.83 -11.18 -5.64
CA LEU A 82 -1.84 -11.47 -6.68
C LEU A 82 -1.66 -12.99 -6.81
N PRO A 83 -1.33 -13.52 -8.00
CA PRO A 83 -0.86 -14.90 -8.15
C PRO A 83 0.40 -15.15 -7.30
N PRO A 84 0.74 -16.42 -7.02
CA PRO A 84 2.08 -16.74 -6.52
C PRO A 84 3.14 -16.26 -7.52
N GLY A 85 4.20 -15.63 -7.03
CA GLY A 85 5.19 -15.01 -7.91
C GLY A 85 6.18 -14.13 -7.16
N THR A 86 7.11 -13.53 -7.89
CA THR A 86 8.02 -12.51 -7.34
C THR A 86 7.62 -11.15 -7.90
N TYR A 87 7.45 -10.18 -7.02
CA TYR A 87 6.96 -8.85 -7.36
C TYR A 87 7.86 -7.78 -6.75
N TYR A 88 8.03 -6.68 -7.47
CA TYR A 88 8.69 -5.48 -6.98
C TYR A 88 7.64 -4.52 -6.43
N PHE A 89 7.70 -4.25 -5.13
CA PHE A 89 6.79 -3.31 -4.47
C PHE A 89 7.48 -1.95 -4.31
N HIS A 90 6.84 -0.90 -4.80
CA HIS A 90 7.16 0.49 -4.49
C HIS A 90 6.12 1.00 -3.50
N VAL A 91 6.55 1.44 -2.32
CA VAL A 91 5.65 1.71 -1.18
C VAL A 91 5.98 3.08 -0.62
N PHE A 92 4.97 3.87 -0.30
CA PHE A 92 5.11 5.10 0.46
C PHE A 92 5.03 4.79 1.94
N CYS A 93 6.05 5.23 2.68
CA CYS A 93 6.15 5.09 4.12
C CYS A 93 6.13 6.48 4.74
N LYS A 94 5.26 6.70 5.73
CA LYS A 94 5.23 7.98 6.47
C LYS A 94 4.93 7.76 7.94
N ASN A 95 5.70 8.43 8.80
CA ASN A 95 5.36 8.66 10.20
C ASN A 95 5.28 10.17 10.46
N GLN A 96 5.16 10.58 11.72
CA GLN A 96 5.07 11.99 12.10
C GLN A 96 6.33 12.82 11.72
N TRP A 97 7.50 12.19 11.55
CA TRP A 97 8.79 12.89 11.37
C TRP A 97 9.38 12.77 9.98
N TYR A 98 9.11 11.67 9.28
CA TYR A 98 9.82 11.29 8.08
C TYR A 98 8.88 10.63 7.06
N GLN A 99 9.21 10.82 5.79
CA GLN A 99 8.59 10.16 4.67
C GLN A 99 9.65 9.59 3.75
N ALA A 100 9.40 8.39 3.21
CA ALA A 100 10.22 7.77 2.19
C ALA A 100 9.37 6.91 1.24
N SER A 101 9.95 6.58 0.09
CA SER A 101 9.34 5.67 -0.87
C SER A 101 10.26 4.50 -1.19
N PRO A 102 10.55 3.61 -0.21
CA PRO A 102 11.43 2.47 -0.43
C PRO A 102 10.82 1.45 -1.39
N SER A 103 11.64 0.52 -1.85
CA SER A 103 11.21 -0.54 -2.75
C SER A 103 11.99 -1.82 -2.54
N ALA A 104 11.34 -2.97 -2.77
CA ALA A 104 11.95 -4.28 -2.60
C ALA A 104 11.22 -5.35 -3.43
N TYR A 105 11.95 -6.42 -3.75
CA TYR A 105 11.36 -7.63 -4.31
C TYR A 105 10.88 -8.57 -3.19
N PHE A 106 9.68 -9.10 -3.34
CA PHE A 106 9.13 -10.12 -2.46
C PHE A 106 8.58 -11.29 -3.26
N ARG A 107 8.80 -12.50 -2.75
CA ARG A 107 8.19 -13.72 -3.29
C ARG A 107 6.93 -14.02 -2.49
N LEU A 108 5.83 -14.20 -3.19
CA LEU A 108 4.53 -14.57 -2.64
C LEU A 108 4.24 -16.04 -2.95
N GLU A 109 3.79 -16.76 -1.95
CA GLU A 109 3.35 -18.15 -2.07
C GLU A 109 1.82 -18.23 -2.18
N ALA A 110 1.34 -19.26 -2.89
CA ALA A 110 -0.08 -19.41 -3.18
C ALA A 110 -0.92 -19.49 -1.89
N ALA A 111 -2.10 -18.86 -1.94
CA ALA A 111 -3.07 -18.87 -0.85
C ALA A 111 -2.58 -18.29 0.50
N LYS A 112 -1.52 -17.47 0.50
CA LYS A 112 -0.99 -16.81 1.70
C LYS A 112 -1.46 -15.38 1.86
N ASN A 113 -1.48 -14.91 3.11
CA ASN A 113 -1.71 -13.50 3.42
C ASN A 113 -0.39 -12.89 3.88
N TYR A 114 -0.12 -11.68 3.38
CA TYR A 114 1.08 -10.93 3.68
C TYR A 114 0.75 -9.52 4.12
N GLU A 115 1.50 -9.03 5.09
CA GLU A 115 1.49 -7.64 5.53
C GLU A 115 2.80 -6.96 5.11
N ILE A 116 2.68 -5.83 4.41
CA ILE A 116 3.81 -4.95 4.11
C ILE A 116 3.92 -3.89 5.20
N THR A 117 5.12 -3.78 5.77
CA THR A 117 5.48 -2.77 6.77
C THR A 117 6.73 -2.00 6.36
N CYS A 118 6.89 -0.83 6.97
CA CYS A 118 8.08 0.00 6.82
C CYS A 118 8.81 0.09 8.16
N GLU A 119 10.13 -0.08 8.14
CA GLU A 119 10.95 -0.02 9.35
C GLU A 119 12.16 0.90 9.15
N GLU A 120 12.62 1.55 10.23
CA GLU A 120 13.89 2.27 10.22
C GLU A 120 15.06 1.29 10.10
N GLY A 121 15.95 1.55 9.16
CA GLY A 121 17.25 0.92 9.01
C GLY A 121 18.33 1.63 9.82
N GLU A 122 19.47 0.96 9.97
CA GLU A 122 20.60 1.51 10.71
C GLU A 122 21.22 2.70 9.96
N ARG A 123 21.39 3.84 10.66
CA ARG A 123 22.17 4.97 10.15
C ARG A 123 23.65 4.62 10.21
N ASP A 124 24.30 4.53 9.06
CA ASP A 124 25.76 4.56 9.02
C ASP A 124 26.25 5.97 9.43
N GLY A 125 27.02 6.04 10.53
CA GLY A 125 27.36 7.25 11.29
C GLY A 125 28.19 8.30 10.55
N ASN A 126 28.53 8.06 9.27
CA ASN A 126 29.43 8.90 8.50
C ASN A 126 28.71 9.82 7.48
N THR A 127 27.37 9.79 7.42
CA THR A 127 26.62 10.49 6.34
C THR A 127 25.96 11.80 6.82
N PHE A 128 26.68 12.62 7.59
CA PHE A 128 26.16 13.90 8.12
C PHE A 128 26.03 15.02 7.07
N PHE A 129 26.53 14.85 5.84
CA PHE A 129 26.55 15.92 4.83
C PHE A 129 25.98 15.58 3.46
N ASN A 130 25.44 14.37 3.24
CA ASN A 130 24.87 14.03 1.94
C ASN A 130 23.35 14.16 1.94
N LYS A 131 22.88 15.37 1.65
CA LYS A 131 21.48 15.71 1.43
C LYS A 131 21.05 15.16 0.06
N GLY A 132 20.90 13.84 -0.03
CA GLY A 132 20.55 13.19 -1.29
C GLY A 132 20.43 11.67 -1.16
N SER A 133 19.20 11.19 -0.97
CA SER A 133 18.74 9.93 -1.53
C SER A 133 19.39 8.61 -1.08
N HIS A 134 19.46 8.35 0.23
CA HIS A 134 19.44 6.98 0.73
C HIS A 134 18.33 6.92 1.79
N SER A 135 17.16 6.38 1.43
CA SER A 135 16.07 6.20 2.37
C SER A 135 16.52 5.26 3.47
N ILE A 136 16.58 5.75 4.70
CA ILE A 136 16.90 4.96 5.90
C ILE A 136 15.77 3.94 6.16
N VAL A 137 14.64 4.00 5.46
CA VAL A 137 13.49 3.12 5.66
C VAL A 137 13.59 1.89 4.74
N HIS A 138 13.43 0.70 5.32
CA HIS A 138 13.35 -0.56 4.59
C HIS A 138 11.92 -1.10 4.56
N LEU A 139 11.59 -1.78 3.47
CA LEU A 139 10.36 -2.57 3.40
C LEU A 139 10.58 -3.94 3.97
N LYS A 140 9.59 -4.41 4.72
CA LYS A 140 9.46 -5.81 5.11
C LYS A 140 8.11 -6.33 4.67
N ILE A 141 8.09 -7.64 4.42
CA ILE A 141 6.86 -8.39 4.21
C ILE A 141 6.82 -9.51 5.25
N LYS A 142 5.67 -9.69 5.88
CA LYS A 142 5.44 -10.72 6.89
C LYS A 142 4.26 -11.59 6.47
N GLU A 143 4.46 -12.91 6.46
CA GLU A 143 3.36 -13.87 6.33
C GLU A 143 2.54 -13.95 7.62
N LEU A 144 1.22 -14.08 7.50
CA LEU A 144 0.27 -14.12 8.61
C LEU A 144 -0.38 -15.49 8.81
#